data_AF-A0A352GPF3-F1
#
_entry.id   AF-A0A352GPF3-F1
#
_cell.length_a   1.000
_cell.length_b   1.000
_cell.length_c   1.000
_cell.angle_alpha   90.00
_cell.angle_beta   90.00
_cell.angle_gamma   90.00
#
_symmetry.space_group_name_H-M   'P 1'
#
loop_
_entity.id
_entity.type
_entity.pdbx_description
1 polymer ?
#
loop_
_entity_poly.entity_id
_entity_poly.type
_entity_poly.pdbx_seq_one_letter_code
_entity_poly.pdbx_strand_id
1 'polypeptide(L)'
;MAAGMVRAMKAQGKPVRAVKPVISGWDDDPAAVAASDTGILLAAQGLDLSPENIDACSPYRFKAPLSPDMAAAREGTAIDFKRVVGFCRHAAEGMGDNGTLLIEGVGGVMVPLTEDKTVLDWMAALSLPVVLVTGSYLGTISHTLTAAL
;
A
#
# COMPACT_ATOMS: atom_id res chain seq x y z
N MET A 1 -8.13 2.48 -6.71
CA MET A 1 -8.21 1.24 -7.51
C MET A 1 -8.40 0.02 -6.61
N ALA A 2 -7.49 -0.27 -5.68
CA ALA A 2 -7.55 -1.46 -4.83
C ALA A 2 -8.86 -1.60 -4.04
N ALA A 3 -9.38 -0.50 -3.46
CA ALA A 3 -10.69 -0.52 -2.80
C ALA A 3 -11.84 -0.99 -3.71
N GLY A 4 -11.78 -0.67 -5.01
CA GLY A 4 -12.74 -1.17 -6.01
C GLY A 4 -12.62 -2.68 -6.22
N MET A 5 -11.38 -3.20 -6.31
CA MET A 5 -11.14 -4.64 -6.39
C MET A 5 -11.65 -5.37 -5.14
N VAL A 6 -11.37 -4.83 -3.93
CA VAL A 6 -11.89 -5.38 -2.68
C VAL A 6 -13.42 -5.51 -2.72
N ARG A 7 -14.12 -4.42 -3.06
CA ARG A 7 -15.59 -4.43 -3.15
C ARG A 7 -16.09 -5.46 -4.17
N ALA A 8 -15.46 -5.54 -5.34
CA ALA A 8 -15.83 -6.50 -6.38
C ALA A 8 -15.62 -7.96 -5.94
N MET A 9 -14.52 -8.27 -5.27
CA MET A 9 -14.23 -9.61 -4.75
C MET A 9 -15.18 -10.00 -3.62
N LYS A 10 -15.46 -9.08 -2.70
CA LYS A 10 -16.46 -9.29 -1.64
C LYS A 10 -17.86 -9.54 -2.20
N ALA A 11 -18.28 -8.79 -3.22
CA ALA A 11 -19.56 -9.00 -3.89
C ALA A 11 -19.67 -10.40 -4.54
N GLN A 12 -18.54 -11.03 -4.87
CA GLN A 12 -18.46 -12.40 -5.37
C GLN A 12 -18.33 -13.45 -4.25
N GLY A 13 -18.37 -13.06 -2.97
CA GLY A 13 -18.17 -13.95 -1.83
C GLY A 13 -16.74 -14.48 -1.69
N LYS A 14 -15.76 -13.85 -2.36
CA LYS A 14 -14.35 -14.27 -2.28
C LYS A 14 -13.66 -13.64 -1.07
N PRO A 15 -12.94 -14.41 -0.23
CA PRO A 15 -12.17 -13.85 0.88
C PRO A 15 -11.07 -12.92 0.35
N VAL A 16 -11.09 -11.67 0.80
CA VAL A 16 -10.13 -10.65 0.37
C VAL A 16 -9.74 -9.76 1.54
N ARG A 17 -8.46 -9.44 1.64
CA ARG A 17 -7.89 -8.41 2.53
C ARG A 17 -7.08 -7.44 1.70
N ALA A 18 -7.06 -6.17 2.10
CA ALA A 18 -6.19 -5.17 1.52
C ALA A 18 -5.41 -4.43 2.62
N VAL A 19 -4.14 -4.18 2.33
CA VAL A 19 -3.24 -3.42 3.20
C VAL A 19 -2.54 -2.34 2.38
N LYS A 20 -2.21 -1.21 3.00
CA LYS A 20 -1.38 -0.16 2.44
C LYS A 20 -0.21 0.07 3.40
N PRO A 21 0.87 -0.73 3.31
CA PRO A 21 1.88 -0.83 4.36
C PRO A 21 2.55 0.50 4.71
N VAL A 22 2.66 1.41 3.72
CA VAL A 22 3.31 2.71 3.85
C VAL A 22 2.44 3.80 3.27
N ILE A 23 2.23 4.89 4.02
CA ILE A 23 1.51 6.08 3.59
C ILE A 23 2.24 7.36 4.04
N SER A 24 2.34 8.31 3.13
CA SER A 24 2.85 9.67 3.33
C SER A 24 1.71 10.68 3.19
N GLY A 25 1.80 11.85 3.83
CA GLY A 25 0.69 12.81 3.89
C GLY A 25 -0.41 12.39 4.87
N TRP A 26 -0.06 11.62 5.90
CA TRP A 26 -0.97 11.22 6.96
C TRP A 26 -1.39 12.40 7.84
N ASP A 27 -2.66 12.44 8.20
CA ASP A 27 -3.23 13.41 9.13
C ASP A 27 -4.04 12.64 10.17
N ASP A 28 -3.87 13.00 11.44
CA ASP A 28 -4.54 12.37 12.58
C ASP A 28 -5.99 12.88 12.77
N ASP A 29 -6.39 13.91 12.01
CA ASP A 29 -7.79 14.35 11.96
C ASP A 29 -8.71 13.21 11.47
N PRO A 30 -9.79 12.87 12.22
CA PRO A 30 -10.66 11.74 11.85
C PRO A 30 -11.28 11.83 10.45
N ALA A 31 -11.61 13.03 9.97
CA ALA A 31 -12.17 13.19 8.63
C ALA A 31 -11.10 12.97 7.56
N ALA A 32 -9.86 13.44 7.81
CA ALA A 32 -8.73 13.17 6.94
C ALA A 32 -8.34 11.68 6.91
N VAL A 33 -8.34 10.99 8.06
CA VAL A 33 -8.13 9.53 8.14
C VAL A 33 -9.20 8.79 7.33
N ALA A 34 -10.47 9.16 7.48
CA ALA A 34 -11.56 8.54 6.73
C ALA A 34 -11.43 8.73 5.20
N ALA A 35 -10.90 9.87 4.77
CA ALA A 35 -10.66 10.19 3.36
C ALA A 35 -9.33 9.63 2.82
N SER A 36 -8.42 9.17 3.69
CA SER A 36 -7.14 8.58 3.29
C SER A 36 -7.31 7.24 2.56
N ASP A 37 -6.28 6.79 1.86
CA ASP A 37 -6.28 5.46 1.24
C ASP A 37 -6.50 4.34 2.27
N THR A 38 -5.93 4.46 3.48
CA THR A 38 -6.16 3.53 4.59
C THR A 38 -7.64 3.46 4.96
N GLY A 39 -8.29 4.62 5.14
CA GLY A 39 -9.71 4.69 5.50
C GLY A 39 -10.62 4.12 4.39
N ILE A 40 -10.33 4.45 3.14
CA ILE A 40 -11.05 3.94 1.97
C ILE A 40 -10.91 2.42 1.85
N LEU A 41 -9.71 1.86 2.11
CA LEU A 41 -9.46 0.42 2.10
C LEU A 41 -10.16 -0.31 3.26
N LEU A 42 -10.14 0.25 4.47
CA LEU A 42 -10.83 -0.33 5.62
C LEU A 42 -12.35 -0.34 5.39
N ALA A 43 -12.93 0.77 4.92
CA ALA A 43 -14.34 0.84 4.56
C ALA A 43 -14.73 -0.15 3.45
N ALA A 44 -13.87 -0.36 2.45
CA ALA A 44 -14.10 -1.38 1.41
C ALA A 44 -14.10 -2.81 1.99
N GLN A 45 -13.29 -3.05 3.01
CA GLN A 45 -13.24 -4.32 3.75
C GLN A 45 -14.38 -4.46 4.75
N GLY A 46 -15.15 -3.41 5.01
CA GLY A 46 -16.20 -3.39 6.03
C GLY A 46 -15.67 -3.32 7.46
N LEU A 47 -14.45 -2.78 7.62
CA LEU A 47 -13.78 -2.57 8.90
C LEU A 47 -13.96 -1.10 9.33
N ASP A 48 -13.97 -0.88 10.64
CA ASP A 48 -14.00 0.46 11.22
C ASP A 48 -12.60 1.10 11.24
N LEU A 49 -12.55 2.38 11.63
CA LEU A 49 -11.30 3.14 11.77
C LEU A 49 -10.72 3.01 13.20
N SER A 50 -10.86 1.83 13.81
CA SER A 50 -10.20 1.58 15.10
C SER A 50 -8.66 1.64 14.94
N PRO A 51 -7.92 2.07 15.98
CA PRO A 51 -6.46 2.09 15.94
C PRO A 51 -5.84 0.75 15.53
N GLU A 52 -6.41 -0.36 15.99
CA GLU A 52 -5.99 -1.71 15.62
C GLU A 52 -6.11 -1.98 14.11
N ASN A 53 -7.25 -1.62 13.51
CA ASN A 53 -7.46 -1.79 12.07
C ASN A 53 -6.57 -0.87 11.25
N ILE A 54 -6.34 0.36 11.71
CA ILE A 54 -5.42 1.31 11.07
C ILE A 54 -3.99 0.76 11.12
N ASP A 55 -3.52 0.26 12.26
CA ASP A 55 -2.20 -0.35 12.44
C ASP A 55 -2.02 -1.63 11.61
N ALA A 56 -3.06 -2.46 11.55
CA ALA A 56 -3.08 -3.70 10.78
C ALA A 56 -3.18 -3.47 9.25
N CYS A 57 -3.48 -2.25 8.81
CA CYS A 57 -3.59 -1.87 7.40
C CYS A 57 -2.37 -1.06 6.94
N SER A 58 -1.95 -0.08 7.74
CA SER A 58 -0.94 0.92 7.39
C SER A 58 -0.02 1.21 8.57
N PRO A 59 0.92 0.32 8.94
CA PRO A 59 1.79 0.49 10.10
C PRO A 59 2.82 1.62 9.96
N TYR A 60 3.20 2.02 8.74
CA TYR A 60 4.08 3.15 8.49
C TYR A 60 3.30 4.33 7.94
N ARG A 61 3.16 5.38 8.76
CA ARG A 61 2.38 6.58 8.46
C ARG A 61 3.24 7.81 8.73
N PHE A 62 3.43 8.64 7.72
CA PHE A 62 4.24 9.85 7.79
C PHE A 62 3.41 11.07 7.41
N LYS A 63 3.57 12.18 8.13
CA LYS A 63 2.82 13.43 7.96
C LYS A 63 3.23 14.18 6.70
N ALA A 64 4.53 14.15 6.37
CA ALA A 64 5.02 14.88 5.21
C ALA A 64 4.53 14.22 3.90
N PRO A 65 3.89 14.97 2.97
CA PRO A 65 3.46 14.43 1.67
C PRO A 65 4.65 14.38 0.69
N LEU A 66 5.67 13.61 1.03
CA LEU A 66 6.91 13.41 0.27
C LEU A 66 7.07 11.92 -0.07
N SER A 67 8.12 11.55 -0.80
CA SER A 67 8.48 10.14 -0.93
C SER A 67 8.70 9.50 0.46
N PRO A 68 8.44 8.18 0.61
CA PRO A 68 8.53 7.52 1.91
C PRO A 68 9.84 7.75 2.66
N ASP A 69 10.98 7.67 1.96
CA ASP A 69 12.30 7.91 2.53
C ASP A 69 12.44 9.35 3.07
N MET A 70 12.04 10.35 2.29
CA MET A 70 12.12 11.77 2.65
C MET A 70 11.15 12.11 3.78
N ALA A 71 9.95 11.51 3.76
CA ALA A 71 8.95 11.70 4.80
C ALA A 71 9.43 11.14 6.14
N ALA A 72 10.00 9.92 6.14
CA ALA A 72 10.61 9.32 7.31
C ALA A 72 11.80 10.15 7.84
N ALA A 73 12.72 10.55 6.95
CA ALA A 73 13.88 11.34 7.33
C ALA A 73 13.50 12.69 7.96
N ARG A 74 12.45 13.35 7.43
CA ARG A 74 11.93 14.62 7.97
C ARG A 74 11.35 14.48 9.37
N GLU A 75 10.89 13.28 9.74
CA GLU A 75 10.40 12.95 11.07
C GLU A 75 11.50 12.36 11.98
N GLY A 76 12.76 12.38 11.54
CA GLY A 76 13.90 11.87 12.32
C GLY A 76 13.89 10.34 12.46
N THR A 77 13.25 9.63 11.54
CA THR A 77 13.14 8.17 11.53
C THR A 77 13.52 7.59 10.18
N ALA A 78 13.49 6.26 10.05
CA ALA A 78 13.73 5.53 8.82
C ALA A 78 12.75 4.37 8.68
N ILE A 79 12.46 3.99 7.43
CA ILE A 79 11.65 2.80 7.13
C ILE A 79 12.55 1.58 7.20
N ASP A 80 12.21 0.60 8.04
CA ASP A 80 12.88 -0.69 8.06
C ASP A 80 12.31 -1.56 6.92
N PHE A 81 13.09 -1.69 5.86
CA PHE A 81 12.74 -2.48 4.67
C PHE A 81 12.36 -3.93 5.01
N LYS A 82 13.11 -4.59 5.90
CA LYS A 82 12.84 -5.99 6.27
C LYS A 82 11.52 -6.10 7.02
N ARG A 83 11.21 -5.12 7.88
CA ARG A 83 9.94 -5.09 8.61
C ARG A 83 8.75 -4.82 7.69
N VAL A 84 8.89 -3.98 6.66
CA VAL A 84 7.85 -3.80 5.63
C VAL A 84 7.60 -5.11 4.86
N VAL A 85 8.67 -5.78 4.41
CA VAL A 85 8.56 -7.10 3.75
C VAL A 85 7.91 -8.14 4.67
N GLY A 86 8.35 -8.20 5.93
CA GLY A 86 7.82 -9.12 6.94
C GLY A 86 6.34 -8.89 7.22
N PHE A 87 5.90 -7.64 7.32
CA PHE A 87 4.49 -7.27 7.48
C PHE A 87 3.64 -7.84 6.33
N CYS A 88 4.07 -7.65 5.08
CA CYS A 88 3.34 -8.15 3.91
C CYS A 88 3.29 -9.67 3.85
N ARG A 89 4.41 -10.36 4.14
CA ARG A 89 4.46 -11.82 4.17
C ARG A 89 3.56 -12.40 5.25
N HIS A 90 3.60 -11.82 6.45
CA HIS A 90 2.71 -12.22 7.54
C HIS A 90 1.22 -12.01 7.18
N ALA A 91 0.89 -10.88 6.56
CA ALA A 91 -0.47 -10.65 6.06
C ALA A 91 -0.89 -11.67 4.99
N ALA A 92 0.04 -12.13 4.14
CA ALA A 92 -0.23 -13.13 3.12
C ALA A 92 -0.45 -14.52 3.74
N GLU A 93 0.39 -14.91 4.70
CA GLU A 93 0.24 -16.16 5.47
C GLU A 93 -1.13 -16.22 6.17
N GLY A 94 -1.58 -15.11 6.74
CA GLY A 94 -2.88 -15.02 7.42
C GLY A 94 -4.11 -15.21 6.52
N MET A 95 -3.96 -15.13 5.19
CA MET A 95 -5.07 -15.35 4.24
C MET A 95 -5.31 -16.83 3.95
N GLY A 96 -4.33 -17.69 4.16
CA GLY A 96 -4.36 -19.11 3.76
C GLY A 96 -4.55 -19.30 2.25
N ASP A 97 -4.79 -20.55 1.83
CA ASP A 97 -4.77 -20.94 0.41
C ASP A 97 -5.93 -20.36 -0.43
N ASN A 98 -7.04 -19.98 0.21
CA ASN A 98 -8.26 -19.53 -0.47
C ASN A 98 -8.49 -18.02 -0.39
N GLY A 99 -7.57 -17.29 0.23
CA GLY A 99 -7.68 -15.85 0.42
C GLY A 99 -6.87 -15.05 -0.59
N THR A 100 -7.35 -13.86 -0.96
CA THR A 100 -6.57 -12.90 -1.74
C THR A 100 -6.11 -11.75 -0.86
N LEU A 101 -4.80 -11.48 -0.84
CA LEU A 101 -4.24 -10.26 -0.28
C LEU A 101 -3.95 -9.26 -1.40
N LEU A 102 -4.47 -8.05 -1.27
CA LEU A 102 -4.06 -6.89 -2.07
C LEU A 102 -3.11 -6.03 -1.24
N ILE A 103 -1.87 -5.90 -1.71
CA ILE A 103 -0.89 -4.98 -1.12
C ILE A 103 -0.85 -3.74 -2.01
N GLU A 104 -1.36 -2.64 -1.50
CA GLU A 104 -1.25 -1.36 -2.18
C GLU A 104 0.14 -0.77 -1.95
N GLY A 105 0.87 -0.53 -3.04
CA GLY A 105 2.16 0.14 -3.01
C GLY A 105 2.04 1.63 -2.69
N VAL A 106 3.17 2.33 -2.72
CA VAL A 106 3.25 3.78 -2.48
C VAL A 106 3.97 4.45 -3.64
N GLY A 107 3.28 5.38 -4.32
CA GLY A 107 3.84 6.05 -5.50
C GLY A 107 4.14 5.10 -6.67
N GLY A 108 5.14 5.45 -7.49
CA GLY A 108 5.58 4.67 -8.65
C GLY A 108 6.66 3.63 -8.33
N VAL A 109 6.98 2.77 -9.31
CA VAL A 109 7.91 1.63 -9.12
C VAL A 109 9.32 2.04 -8.70
N MET A 110 9.81 3.19 -9.17
CA MET A 110 11.15 3.72 -8.82
C MET A 110 11.13 4.68 -7.63
N VAL A 111 10.01 4.81 -6.91
CA VAL A 111 9.96 5.66 -5.71
C VAL A 111 10.90 5.09 -4.65
N PRO A 112 11.77 5.92 -4.03
CA PRO A 112 12.58 5.48 -2.91
C PRO A 112 11.69 5.13 -1.71
N LEU A 113 11.72 3.86 -1.31
CA LEU A 113 11.02 3.38 -0.12
C LEU A 113 11.89 3.57 1.13
N THR A 114 13.20 3.40 0.97
CA THR A 114 14.24 3.69 1.96
C THR A 114 15.40 4.39 1.25
N GLU A 115 16.45 4.78 1.97
CA GLU A 115 17.62 5.45 1.40
C GLU A 115 18.28 4.66 0.24
N ASP A 116 18.27 3.32 0.30
CA ASP A 116 18.97 2.46 -0.66
C ASP A 116 18.04 1.42 -1.35
N LYS A 117 16.71 1.54 -1.18
CA LYS A 117 15.73 0.63 -1.78
C LYS A 117 14.56 1.40 -2.37
N THR A 118 14.12 0.95 -3.53
CA THR A 118 12.93 1.42 -4.22
C THR A 118 11.72 0.53 -3.94
N VAL A 119 10.55 0.97 -4.38
CA VAL A 119 9.34 0.14 -4.42
C VAL A 119 9.53 -1.09 -5.33
N LEU A 120 10.34 -1.00 -6.39
CA LEU A 120 10.70 -2.14 -7.23
C LEU A 120 11.49 -3.19 -6.45
N ASP A 121 12.47 -2.79 -5.64
CA ASP A 121 13.20 -3.70 -4.76
C ASP A 121 12.27 -4.39 -3.76
N TRP A 122 11.28 -3.65 -3.26
CA TRP A 122 10.25 -4.20 -2.38
C TRP A 122 9.39 -5.26 -3.07
N MET A 123 8.91 -4.97 -4.29
CA MET A 123 8.16 -5.94 -5.11
C MET A 123 8.99 -7.20 -5.38
N ALA A 124 10.27 -7.03 -5.75
CA ALA A 124 11.18 -8.14 -5.99
C ALA A 124 11.39 -8.99 -4.72
N ALA A 125 11.59 -8.35 -3.57
CA ALA A 125 11.76 -9.04 -2.28
C ALA A 125 10.50 -9.82 -1.85
N LEU A 126 9.31 -9.35 -2.21
CA LEU A 126 8.07 -10.08 -1.96
C LEU A 126 7.89 -11.27 -2.90
N SER A 127 8.40 -11.18 -4.14
CA SER A 127 8.25 -12.23 -5.17
C SER A 127 6.78 -12.64 -5.38
N LEU A 128 5.88 -11.66 -5.30
CA LEU A 128 4.43 -11.83 -5.51
C LEU A 128 4.03 -11.36 -6.91
N PRO A 129 2.90 -11.85 -7.45
CA PRO A 129 2.34 -11.32 -8.70
C PRO A 129 2.07 -9.81 -8.59
N VAL A 130 2.52 -9.06 -9.60
CA VAL A 130 2.39 -7.60 -9.64
C VAL A 130 1.28 -7.20 -10.61
N VAL A 131 0.44 -6.27 -10.18
CA VAL A 131 -0.51 -5.56 -11.04
C VAL A 131 -0.04 -4.11 -11.17
N LEU A 132 0.41 -3.74 -12.37
CA LEU A 132 0.80 -2.35 -12.67
C LEU A 132 -0.44 -1.55 -13.04
N VAL A 133 -0.68 -0.45 -12.33
CA VAL A 133 -1.79 0.47 -12.59
C VAL A 133 -1.24 1.73 -13.24
N THR A 134 -1.78 2.09 -14.40
CA THR A 134 -1.36 3.31 -15.11
C THR A 134 -2.56 4.20 -15.44
N GLY A 135 -2.29 5.49 -15.68
CA GLY A 135 -3.33 6.46 -16.00
C GLY A 135 -3.84 6.32 -17.43
N SER A 136 -4.95 6.99 -17.75
CA SER A 136 -5.55 7.00 -19.09
C SER A 136 -5.20 8.25 -19.92
N TYR A 137 -4.08 8.91 -19.64
CA TYR A 137 -3.68 10.17 -20.27
C TYR A 137 -2.70 9.97 -21.45
N LEU A 138 -2.60 10.97 -22.34
CA LEU A 138 -1.66 10.95 -23.46
C LEU A 138 -0.21 10.84 -22.94
N GLY A 139 0.55 9.87 -23.46
CA GLY A 139 1.90 9.54 -22.99
C GLY A 139 1.96 8.36 -22.01
N THR A 140 0.81 7.90 -21.48
CA THR A 140 0.76 6.78 -20.53
C THR A 140 1.33 5.48 -21.08
N ILE A 141 1.27 5.24 -22.40
CA ILE A 141 1.87 4.04 -23.01
C ILE A 141 3.37 4.00 -22.76
N SER A 142 4.08 5.11 -23.01
CA SER A 142 5.53 5.20 -22.77
C SER A 142 5.86 5.00 -21.29
N HIS A 143 5.12 5.66 -20.40
CA HIS A 143 5.31 5.52 -18.95
C HIS A 143 5.02 4.09 -18.47
N THR A 144 3.98 3.46 -19.01
CA THR A 144 3.61 2.07 -18.69
C THR A 144 4.73 1.12 -19.09
N LEU A 145 5.24 1.24 -20.31
CA LEU A 145 6.32 0.38 -20.80
C LEU A 145 7.62 0.61 -20.02
N THR A 146 7.96 1.86 -19.70
CA THR A 146 9.15 2.20 -18.89
C THR A 146 9.07 1.67 -17.46
N ALA A 147 7.86 1.57 -16.90
CA ALA A 147 7.66 1.02 -15.56
C ALA A 147 7.61 -0.53 -15.54
N ALA A 148 7.40 -1.17 -16.68
CA ALA A 148 7.18 -2.61 -16.80
C ALA A 148 8.36 -3.39 -17.41
N LEU A 149 9.20 -2.71 -18.20
CA LEU A 149 10.34 -3.28 -18.94
C LEU A 149 11.66 -2.81 -18.34
#